data_AF-A0A483W9J8-F1
#
_entry.id   AF-A0A483W9J8-F1
#
_cell.length_a   1.000
_cell.length_b   1.000
_cell.length_c   1.000
_cell.angle_alpha   90.00
_cell.angle_beta   90.00
_cell.angle_gamma   90.00
#
_symmetry.space_group_name_H-M   'P 1'
#
loop_
_entity.id
_entity.type
_entity.pdbx_description
1 polymer ?
#
loop_
_entity_poly.entity_id
_entity_poly.type
_entity_poly.pdbx_seq_one_letter_code
_entity_poly.pdbx_strand_id
1 'polypeptide(L)'
;MENNIIVISVTVCLLVGCDQGNAARSEKAAKELVGKSLSNMIPVQGGEFLMGDFGPLVGEKLPFSINQDDKVLHKVVLSDFSISKFKVTNDD
;
A
#
# COMPACT_ATOMS: atom_id res chain seq x y z
N MET A 1 -40.80 -37.97 18.23
CA MET A 1 -39.45 -37.90 17.61
C MET A 1 -39.37 -36.81 16.54
N GLU A 2 -40.44 -36.59 15.75
CA GLU A 2 -40.50 -35.55 14.71
C GLU A 2 -40.33 -34.11 15.24
N ASN A 3 -40.92 -33.78 16.38
CA ASN A 3 -40.80 -32.44 17.00
C ASN A 3 -39.35 -32.07 17.38
N ASN A 4 -38.53 -33.04 17.79
CA ASN A 4 -37.14 -32.78 18.16
C ASN A 4 -36.25 -32.52 16.94
N ILE A 5 -36.56 -33.13 15.79
CA ILE A 5 -35.81 -32.93 14.54
C ILE A 5 -36.07 -31.51 13.99
N ILE A 6 -37.32 -31.04 14.07
CA ILE A 6 -37.69 -29.68 13.65
C ILE A 6 -36.99 -28.63 14.51
N VAL A 7 -36.94 -28.83 15.83
CA VAL A 7 -36.27 -27.90 16.76
C VAL A 7 -34.76 -27.82 16.46
N ILE A 8 -34.09 -28.95 16.25
CA ILE A 8 -32.65 -28.97 15.91
C ILE A 8 -32.37 -28.26 14.58
N SER A 9 -33.21 -28.46 13.56
CA SER A 9 -33.08 -27.79 12.26
C SER A 9 -33.20 -26.27 12.35
N VAL A 10 -34.13 -25.78 13.19
CA VAL A 10 -34.33 -24.32 13.38
C VAL A 10 -33.16 -23.70 14.16
N THR A 11 -32.61 -24.41 15.15
CA THR A 11 -31.47 -23.92 15.94
C THR A 11 -30.18 -23.82 15.10
N VAL A 12 -29.95 -24.75 14.17
CA VAL A 12 -28.77 -24.72 13.27
C VAL A 12 -28.83 -23.54 12.30
N CYS A 13 -30.01 -23.21 11.77
CA CYS A 13 -30.20 -22.04 10.90
C CYS A 13 -29.97 -20.69 11.61
N LEU A 14 -30.14 -20.63 12.94
CA LEU A 14 -29.88 -19.41 13.72
C LEU A 14 -28.39 -19.20 14.04
N LEU A 15 -27.56 -20.25 13.93
CA LEU A 15 -26.12 -20.19 14.21
C LEU A 15 -25.27 -19.87 12.96
N VAL A 16 -25.85 -19.95 11.76
CA VAL A 16 -25.20 -19.47 10.52
C VAL A 16 -25.50 -17.98 10.35
N GLY A 17 -24.59 -17.13 10.84
CA GLY A 17 -24.63 -15.69 10.60
C GLY A 17 -24.44 -15.36 9.11
N CYS A 18 -25.31 -14.51 8.55
CA CYS A 18 -25.23 -14.01 7.19
C CYS A 18 -24.09 -12.99 7.02
N ASP A 19 -22.83 -13.43 6.98
CA ASP A 19 -21.68 -12.58 6.64
C ASP A 19 -21.06 -12.90 5.26
N GLN A 20 -21.53 -13.98 4.61
CA GLN A 20 -20.97 -14.47 3.33
C GLN A 20 -20.97 -13.43 2.20
N GLY A 21 -21.99 -12.58 2.11
CA GLY A 21 -22.03 -11.52 1.10
C GLY A 21 -21.04 -10.38 1.35
N ASN A 22 -20.70 -10.14 2.62
CA ASN A 22 -19.79 -9.07 3.02
C ASN A 22 -18.33 -9.50 2.85
N ALA A 23 -18.00 -10.75 3.20
CA ALA A 23 -16.69 -11.35 2.97
C ALA A 23 -16.31 -11.36 1.47
N ALA A 24 -17.24 -11.76 0.59
CA ALA A 24 -16.99 -11.76 -0.86
C ALA A 24 -16.81 -10.34 -1.44
N ARG A 25 -17.55 -9.36 -0.94
CA ARG A 25 -17.41 -7.94 -1.35
C ARG A 25 -16.07 -7.36 -0.87
N SER A 26 -15.66 -7.67 0.35
CA SER A 26 -14.38 -7.27 0.92
C SER A 26 -13.20 -7.85 0.14
N GLU A 27 -13.26 -9.13 -0.22
CA GLU A 27 -12.22 -9.77 -1.03
C GLU A 27 -12.09 -9.13 -2.43
N LYS A 28 -13.23 -8.81 -3.07
CA LYS A 28 -13.24 -8.12 -4.36
C LYS A 28 -12.59 -6.74 -4.28
N ALA A 29 -12.93 -5.95 -3.26
CA ALA A 29 -12.36 -4.63 -3.05
C ALA A 29 -10.85 -4.69 -2.78
N ALA A 30 -10.39 -5.65 -1.98
CA ALA A 30 -8.97 -5.86 -1.74
C ALA A 30 -8.21 -6.22 -3.02
N LYS A 31 -8.77 -7.10 -3.86
CA LYS A 31 -8.17 -7.47 -5.15
C LYS A 31 -8.08 -6.28 -6.11
N GLU A 32 -9.13 -5.46 -6.15
CA GLU A 32 -9.15 -4.24 -6.96
C GLU A 32 -8.09 -3.23 -6.52
N LEU A 33 -7.98 -2.99 -5.21
CA LEU A 33 -6.95 -2.11 -4.63
C LEU A 33 -5.53 -2.61 -4.94
N VAL A 34 -5.28 -3.93 -4.81
CA VAL A 34 -3.99 -4.54 -5.16
C VAL A 34 -3.71 -4.36 -6.65
N GLY A 35 -4.68 -4.63 -7.52
CA GLY A 35 -4.52 -4.45 -8.97
C GLY A 35 -4.21 -3.00 -9.34
N LYS A 36 -4.94 -2.05 -8.74
CA LYS A 36 -4.72 -0.60 -8.93
C LYS A 36 -3.33 -0.19 -8.45
N SER A 37 -2.93 -0.64 -7.26
CA SER A 37 -1.62 -0.34 -6.69
C SER A 37 -0.48 -0.89 -7.56
N LEU A 38 -0.56 -2.15 -7.99
CA LEU A 38 0.48 -2.78 -8.82
C LEU A 38 0.57 -2.16 -10.22
N SER A 39 -0.56 -1.82 -10.84
CA SER A 39 -0.57 -1.17 -12.17
C SER A 39 -0.04 0.27 -12.16
N ASN A 40 -0.01 0.91 -10.99
CA ASN A 40 0.58 2.24 -10.79
C ASN A 40 2.10 2.18 -10.51
N MET A 41 2.71 1.01 -10.40
CA MET A 41 4.15 0.90 -10.12
C MET A 41 4.99 1.10 -11.40
N ILE A 42 6.10 1.82 -11.27
CA ILE A 42 7.14 1.90 -12.31
C ILE A 42 8.45 1.34 -11.77
N PRO A 43 9.24 0.63 -12.60
CA PRO A 43 10.57 0.19 -12.21
C PRO A 43 11.52 1.40 -12.15
N VAL A 44 12.40 1.38 -11.15
CA VAL A 44 13.50 2.33 -11.00
C VAL A 44 14.78 1.51 -10.91
N GLN A 45 15.69 1.77 -11.84
CA GLN A 45 17.00 1.15 -11.82
C GLN A 45 17.75 1.62 -10.57
N GLY A 46 18.31 0.66 -9.84
CA GLY A 46 19.21 0.88 -8.73
C GLY A 46 20.57 1.42 -9.20
N GLY A 47 21.47 1.58 -8.24
CA GLY A 47 22.79 2.17 -8.48
C GLY A 47 23.25 3.04 -7.32
N GLU A 48 24.28 3.84 -7.61
CA GLU A 48 24.84 4.81 -6.67
C GLU A 48 24.18 6.18 -6.86
N PHE A 49 23.69 6.76 -5.76
CA PHE A 49 23.05 8.07 -5.74
C PHE A 49 23.64 8.94 -4.64
N LEU A 50 23.55 10.26 -4.80
CA LEU A 50 23.83 11.20 -3.72
C LEU A 50 22.52 11.54 -3.02
N MET A 51 22.47 11.26 -1.71
CA MET A 51 21.33 11.56 -0.85
C MET A 51 21.69 12.69 0.13
N GLY A 52 20.77 13.64 0.28
CA GLY A 52 20.95 14.84 1.09
C GLY A 52 20.86 16.11 0.25
N ASP A 53 21.20 17.24 0.87
CA ASP A 53 21.14 18.58 0.27
C ASP A 53 22.30 18.77 -0.72
N PHE A 54 22.00 18.63 -2.01
CA PHE A 54 22.96 18.87 -3.09
C PHE A 54 22.91 20.31 -3.61
N GLY A 55 22.15 21.20 -2.99
CA GLY A 55 22.05 22.62 -3.35
C GLY A 55 23.41 23.32 -3.47
N PRO A 56 24.37 23.12 -2.55
CA PRO A 56 25.73 23.67 -2.66
C PRO A 56 26.51 23.24 -3.92
N LEU A 57 26.10 22.17 -4.60
CA LEU A 57 26.76 21.65 -5.80
C LEU A 57 26.13 22.14 -7.11
N VAL A 58 24.95 22.77 -7.08
CA VAL A 58 24.17 23.11 -8.27
C VAL A 58 23.61 24.54 -8.22
N GLY A 59 23.26 25.10 -9.37
CA GLY A 59 22.59 26.40 -9.45
C GLY A 59 23.31 27.53 -8.71
N GLU A 60 22.56 28.27 -7.89
CA GLU A 60 23.06 29.39 -7.05
C GLU A 60 23.94 28.93 -5.88
N LYS A 61 24.15 27.62 -5.70
CA LYS A 61 24.98 27.02 -4.65
C LYS A 61 24.48 27.30 -3.23
N LEU A 62 23.17 27.49 -3.07
CA LEU A 62 22.52 27.65 -1.77
C LEU A 62 21.91 26.32 -1.31
N PRO A 63 21.84 26.06 0.01
CA PRO A 63 21.10 24.91 0.55
C PRO A 63 19.64 24.94 0.10
N PHE A 64 19.08 23.81 -0.30
CA PHE A 64 17.66 23.72 -0.68
C PHE A 64 16.71 23.69 0.53
N SER A 65 17.25 23.39 1.71
CA SER A 65 16.49 23.26 2.95
C SER A 65 17.22 23.94 4.10
N ILE A 66 16.50 24.33 5.15
CA ILE A 66 17.08 24.84 6.41
C ILE A 66 17.21 23.76 7.49
N ASN A 67 16.63 22.58 7.26
CA ASN A 67 16.66 21.49 8.23
C ASN A 67 18.08 20.92 8.34
N GLN A 68 18.43 20.30 9.47
CA GLN A 68 19.79 19.80 9.71
C GLN A 68 19.97 18.31 9.34
N ASP A 69 18.88 17.55 9.33
CA ASP A 69 18.86 16.11 9.09
C ASP A 69 19.04 15.73 7.61
N ASP A 70 18.85 16.68 6.69
CA ASP A 70 19.05 16.49 5.24
C ASP A 70 20.38 17.07 4.73
N LYS A 71 21.19 17.74 5.56
CA LYS A 71 22.36 18.51 5.10
C LYS A 71 23.52 17.65 4.61
N VAL A 72 23.65 16.45 5.16
CA VAL A 72 24.80 15.59 4.86
C VAL A 72 24.58 14.91 3.52
N LEU A 73 25.25 15.44 2.50
CA LEU A 73 25.33 14.80 1.20
C LEU A 73 26.23 13.56 1.27
N HIS A 74 25.67 12.39 1.03
CA HIS A 74 26.41 11.13 1.08
C HIS A 74 25.96 10.15 -0.01
N LYS A 75 26.84 9.21 -0.34
CA LYS A 75 26.57 8.17 -1.33
C LYS A 75 25.69 7.08 -0.73
N VAL A 76 24.64 6.70 -1.44
CA VAL A 76 23.78 5.56 -1.13
C VAL A 76 23.76 4.61 -2.33
N VAL A 77 23.71 3.31 -2.05
CA VAL A 77 23.57 2.28 -3.08
C VAL A 77 22.25 1.58 -2.88
N LEU A 78 21.40 1.62 -3.89
CA LEU A 78 20.09 0.97 -3.90
C LEU A 78 20.07 -0.16 -4.92
N SER A 79 19.39 -1.25 -4.59
CA SER A 79 19.01 -2.27 -5.58
C SER A 79 17.88 -1.75 -6.47
N ASP A 80 17.66 -2.40 -7.61
CA ASP A 80 16.48 -2.15 -8.45
C ASP A 80 15.20 -2.28 -7.60
N PHE A 81 14.29 -1.34 -7.78
CA PHE A 81 13.03 -1.32 -7.04
C PHE A 81 11.89 -0.83 -7.93
N SER A 82 10.67 -0.80 -7.38
CA SER A 82 9.54 -0.15 -8.04
C SER A 82 8.91 0.84 -7.07
N ILE A 83 8.40 1.95 -7.61
CA ILE A 83 7.70 2.98 -6.84
C ILE A 83 6.46 3.42 -7.60
N SER A 84 5.43 3.85 -6.89
CA SER A 84 4.20 4.37 -7.50
C SER A 84 4.51 5.57 -8.38
N LYS A 85 4.02 5.55 -9.62
CA LYS A 85 4.10 6.66 -10.58
C LYS A 85 3.33 7.88 -10.10
N PHE A 86 2.18 7.64 -9.45
CA PHE A 86 1.33 8.68 -8.87
C PHE A 86 1.11 8.44 -7.38
N LYS A 87 0.86 9.53 -6.64
CA LYS A 87 0.47 9.49 -5.22
C LYS A 87 -0.88 8.76 -5.07
N VAL A 88 -1.01 7.99 -4.00
CA VAL A 88 -2.29 7.37 -3.61
C VAL A 88 -3.34 8.45 -3.35
N THR A 89 -4.53 8.25 -3.89
CA THR A 89 -5.69 9.13 -3.74
C THR A 89 -6.72 8.52 -2.80
N ASN A 90 -7.66 9.32 -2.29
CA ASN A 90 -8.74 8.82 -1.43
C ASN A 90 -9.74 7.92 -2.19
N ASP A 91 -9.71 7.93 -3.52
CA ASP A 91 -10.54 7.09 -4.38
C ASP A 91 -9.86 5.74 -4.71
N ASP A 92 -8.63 5.51 -4.23
CA ASP A 92 -7.94 4.22 -4.28
C ASP A 92 -8.41 3.33 -3.12
#